data_AF-W7YKJ0-F1
#
_entry.id   AF-W7YKJ0-F1
#
_cell.length_a   1.000
_cell.length_b   1.000
_cell.length_c   1.000
_cell.angle_alpha   90.00
_cell.angle_beta   90.00
_cell.angle_gamma   90.00
#
_symmetry.space_group_name_H-M   'P 1'
#
loop_
_entity.id
_entity.type
_entity.pdbx_description
1 polymer ?
#
loop_
_entity_poly.entity_id
_entity_poly.type
_entity_poly.pdbx_seq_one_letter_code
_entity_poly.pdbx_strand_id
1 'polypeptide(L)'
;MHAPLSKNLLNLCDSIGFLIIEEIPVWGNDDPQSFPDNPLTEKWLKEMIERDYNHPCVVGWSVGNELRDSLPNWGKKLLTSAQHDYIVSMLDYIDILDTTRLKTYVSLTCYSEGVNYSNEPIDKVDLICLNSYGNSPQAVRTTHENFPGKPIFLSEVGLNQIGPAPDAMLQDRLIRYMNEMKTYPYLVGISYWCYNDYRSNYKGTPESGFREWGVVDEQRKPKTAYQQLKEIYKNWNQ
;
A
#
# COMPACT_ATOMS: atom_id res chain seq x y z
N MET A 1 -5.24 1.06 -7.20
CA MET A 1 -3.89 0.69 -6.74
C MET A 1 -3.59 -0.72 -7.25
N HIS A 2 -2.32 -1.11 -7.21
CA HIS A 2 -1.75 -2.35 -7.73
C HIS A 2 -1.72 -2.46 -9.26
N ALA A 3 -1.61 -1.32 -9.96
CA ALA A 3 -1.28 -1.22 -11.38
C ALA A 3 -0.92 0.23 -11.72
N PRO A 4 -0.15 0.48 -12.80
CA PRO A 4 0.14 1.82 -13.29
C PRO A 4 -1.13 2.63 -13.51
N LEU A 5 -1.13 3.90 -13.10
CA LEU A 5 -2.32 4.74 -13.20
C LEU A 5 -2.58 5.16 -14.65
N SER A 6 -3.79 5.65 -14.93
CA SER A 6 -4.05 6.25 -16.24
C SER A 6 -3.36 7.61 -16.35
N LYS A 7 -2.86 7.97 -17.55
CA LYS A 7 -2.27 9.30 -17.81
C LYS A 7 -3.16 10.47 -17.41
N ASN A 8 -4.48 10.33 -17.57
CA ASN A 8 -5.43 11.37 -17.17
C ASN A 8 -5.45 11.61 -15.66
N LEU A 9 -5.27 10.56 -14.86
CA LEU A 9 -5.18 10.68 -13.41
C LEU A 9 -3.86 11.31 -12.99
N LEU A 10 -2.74 10.92 -13.62
CA LEU A 10 -1.44 11.52 -13.36
C LEU A 10 -1.43 13.02 -13.70
N ASN A 11 -1.96 13.40 -14.86
CA ASN A 11 -2.15 14.81 -15.24
C ASN A 11 -3.01 15.58 -14.22
N LEU A 12 -4.06 14.94 -13.68
CA LEU A 12 -4.89 15.55 -12.65
C LEU A 12 -4.07 15.76 -11.36
N CYS A 13 -3.37 14.72 -10.90
CA CYS A 13 -2.53 14.76 -9.71
C CYS A 13 -1.44 15.83 -9.80
N ASP A 14 -0.79 15.99 -10.96
CA ASP A 14 0.14 17.09 -11.24
C ASP A 14 -0.54 18.44 -11.08
N SER A 15 -1.75 18.60 -11.63
CA SER A 15 -2.45 19.90 -11.64
C SER A 15 -2.99 20.34 -10.29
N ILE A 16 -3.28 19.40 -9.38
CA ILE A 16 -3.86 19.69 -8.05
C ILE A 16 -2.87 19.50 -6.90
N GLY A 17 -1.65 19.05 -7.18
CA GLY A 17 -0.61 18.83 -6.17
C GLY A 17 -0.87 17.60 -5.29
N PHE A 18 -1.26 16.47 -5.89
CA PHE A 18 -1.47 15.22 -5.16
C PHE A 18 -0.31 14.25 -5.41
N LEU A 19 0.42 13.86 -4.38
CA LEU A 19 1.58 12.96 -4.51
C LEU A 19 1.18 11.49 -4.62
N ILE A 20 1.89 10.73 -5.46
CA ILE A 20 1.59 9.35 -5.81
C ILE A 20 2.85 8.49 -5.71
N ILE A 21 2.68 7.28 -5.18
CA ILE A 21 3.60 6.15 -5.38
C ILE A 21 2.93 5.21 -6.38
N GLU A 22 3.56 5.00 -7.53
CA GLU A 22 3.04 4.07 -8.55
C GLU A 22 3.57 2.65 -8.33
N GLU A 23 2.86 1.65 -8.85
CA GLU A 23 3.12 0.24 -8.56
C GLU A 23 2.80 -0.67 -9.75
N ILE A 24 3.63 -1.70 -9.96
CA ILE A 24 3.36 -2.80 -10.90
C ILE A 24 2.48 -3.89 -10.24
N PRO A 25 1.67 -4.63 -11.02
CA PRO A 25 0.63 -5.52 -10.49
C PRO A 25 1.15 -6.89 -10.00
N VAL A 26 2.15 -6.89 -9.10
CA VAL A 26 2.67 -8.11 -8.47
C VAL A 26 2.18 -8.15 -7.03
N TRP A 27 1.33 -9.12 -6.71
CA TRP A 27 0.48 -9.02 -5.53
C TRP A 27 0.20 -10.35 -4.82
N GLY A 28 0.34 -10.32 -3.50
CA GLY A 28 -0.24 -11.30 -2.58
C GLY A 28 0.53 -12.61 -2.43
N ASN A 29 -0.20 -13.63 -1.99
CA ASN A 29 0.35 -14.97 -1.80
C ASN A 29 0.70 -15.61 -3.15
N ASP A 30 1.91 -16.14 -3.28
CA ASP A 30 2.34 -16.98 -4.41
C ASP A 30 2.07 -16.37 -5.80
N ASP A 31 2.22 -15.05 -5.93
CA ASP A 31 2.16 -14.42 -7.26
C ASP A 31 3.19 -15.10 -8.18
N PRO A 32 2.78 -15.69 -9.32
CA PRO A 32 3.67 -16.46 -10.17
C PRO A 32 4.78 -15.59 -10.80
N GLN A 33 4.68 -14.27 -10.70
CA GLN A 33 5.68 -13.32 -11.19
C GLN A 33 6.72 -12.93 -10.14
N SER A 34 6.54 -13.33 -8.87
CA SER A 34 7.43 -12.97 -7.76
C SER A 34 8.68 -13.86 -7.65
N PHE A 35 9.43 -14.00 -8.75
CA PHE A 35 10.72 -14.69 -8.82
C PHE A 35 11.82 -13.75 -9.34
N PRO A 36 13.08 -13.91 -8.91
CA PRO A 36 14.16 -12.97 -9.25
C PRO A 36 14.41 -12.87 -10.76
N ASP A 37 14.84 -11.68 -11.20
CA ASP A 37 15.21 -11.38 -12.58
C ASP A 37 14.10 -11.74 -13.60
N ASN A 38 12.84 -11.57 -13.20
CA ASN A 38 11.70 -11.88 -14.05
C ASN A 38 11.59 -10.84 -15.20
N PRO A 39 11.79 -11.25 -16.48
CA PRO A 39 11.80 -10.32 -17.60
C PRO A 39 10.43 -9.65 -17.83
N LEU A 40 9.34 -10.25 -17.36
CA LEU A 40 8.00 -9.68 -17.50
C LEU A 40 7.79 -8.51 -16.54
N THR A 41 8.20 -8.65 -15.28
CA THR A 41 8.06 -7.59 -14.27
C THR A 41 9.06 -6.47 -14.51
N GLU A 42 10.28 -6.78 -14.95
CA GLU A 42 11.24 -5.76 -15.43
C GLU A 42 10.64 -4.95 -16.57
N LYS A 43 10.04 -5.62 -17.56
CA LYS A 43 9.36 -4.93 -18.67
C LYS A 43 8.24 -4.02 -18.16
N TRP A 44 7.37 -4.51 -17.27
CA TRP A 44 6.28 -3.68 -16.71
C TRP A 44 6.79 -2.47 -15.95
N LEU A 45 7.80 -2.66 -15.11
CA LEU A 45 8.39 -1.57 -14.33
C LEU A 45 9.04 -0.53 -15.23
N LYS A 46 9.84 -0.98 -16.20
CA LYS A 46 10.46 -0.10 -17.20
C LYS A 46 9.42 0.68 -17.99
N GLU A 47 8.40 0.02 -18.51
CA GLU A 47 7.34 0.67 -19.30
C GLU A 47 6.56 1.71 -18.46
N MET A 48 6.28 1.42 -17.18
CA MET A 48 5.66 2.38 -16.27
C MET A 48 6.57 3.59 -16.03
N ILE A 49 7.82 3.36 -15.61
CA ILE A 49 8.77 4.44 -15.29
C ILE A 49 9.04 5.30 -16.52
N GLU A 50 9.36 4.72 -17.68
CA GLU A 50 9.65 5.49 -18.91
C GLU A 50 8.44 6.31 -19.38
N ARG A 51 7.21 5.77 -19.24
CA ARG A 51 5.99 6.46 -19.63
C ARG A 51 5.69 7.63 -18.69
N ASP A 52 5.90 7.44 -17.40
CA ASP A 52 5.41 8.34 -16.35
C ASP A 52 6.50 9.22 -15.71
N TYR A 53 7.75 9.09 -16.17
CA TYR A 53 8.94 9.79 -15.67
C TYR A 53 8.78 11.31 -15.53
N ASN A 54 7.97 11.94 -16.38
CA ASN A 54 7.81 13.39 -16.39
C ASN A 54 6.64 13.90 -15.52
N HIS A 55 5.97 13.01 -14.78
CA HIS A 55 4.92 13.40 -13.84
C HIS A 55 5.54 13.77 -12.47
N PRO A 56 5.56 15.06 -12.07
CA PRO A 56 6.06 15.47 -10.77
C PRO A 56 5.22 14.98 -9.60
N CYS A 57 3.96 14.60 -9.81
CA CYS A 57 3.15 13.97 -8.77
C CYS A 57 3.70 12.61 -8.34
N VAL A 58 4.43 11.91 -9.22
CA VAL A 58 5.00 10.61 -8.88
C VAL A 58 6.28 10.84 -8.08
N VAL A 59 6.26 10.41 -6.81
CA VAL A 59 7.38 10.59 -5.86
C VAL A 59 8.09 9.28 -5.53
N GLY A 60 7.54 8.15 -5.97
CA GLY A 60 8.19 6.87 -5.78
C GLY A 60 7.59 5.72 -6.59
N TRP A 61 8.33 4.62 -6.60
CA TRP A 61 8.05 3.41 -7.36
C TRP A 61 7.98 2.20 -6.42
N SER A 62 6.88 1.44 -6.51
CA SER A 62 6.65 0.20 -5.78
C SER A 62 6.77 -1.01 -6.71
N VAL A 63 7.49 -2.04 -6.27
CA VAL A 63 7.75 -3.26 -7.06
C VAL A 63 6.75 -4.40 -6.79
N GLY A 64 5.85 -4.23 -5.83
CA GLY A 64 4.82 -5.22 -5.52
C GLY A 64 4.21 -5.01 -4.14
N ASN A 65 3.11 -5.73 -3.89
CA ASN A 65 2.27 -5.52 -2.71
C ASN A 65 1.91 -6.82 -2.00
N GLU A 66 2.18 -6.84 -0.69
CA GLU A 66 1.86 -7.91 0.24
C GLU A 66 2.35 -9.31 -0.16
N LEU A 67 3.51 -9.40 -0.81
CA LEU A 67 4.17 -10.68 -1.07
C LEU A 67 4.45 -11.42 0.23
N ARG A 68 4.16 -12.72 0.26
CA ARG A 68 4.36 -13.60 1.41
C ARG A 68 4.15 -15.07 1.05
N ASP A 69 4.67 -15.95 1.89
CA ASP A 69 4.43 -17.39 1.86
C ASP A 69 2.96 -17.70 2.26
N SER A 70 2.28 -18.49 1.43
CA SER A 70 0.91 -18.92 1.66
C SER A 70 0.75 -20.00 2.73
N LEU A 71 1.80 -20.73 3.09
CA LEU A 71 1.73 -21.90 3.96
C LEU A 71 1.59 -21.58 5.47
N PRO A 72 2.35 -20.64 6.07
CA PRO A 72 2.29 -20.42 7.51
C PRO A 72 0.97 -19.79 7.96
N ASN A 73 0.63 -19.97 9.24
CA ASN A 73 -0.50 -19.28 9.86
C ASN A 73 -0.31 -17.75 9.82
N TRP A 74 -1.44 -17.04 9.87
CA TRP A 74 -1.45 -15.58 9.99
C TRP A 74 -0.62 -15.11 11.20
N GLY A 75 0.26 -14.12 10.98
CA GLY A 75 1.24 -13.65 11.97
C GLY A 75 2.63 -14.30 11.90
N LYS A 76 2.76 -15.45 11.23
CA LYS A 76 4.04 -16.13 10.96
C LYS A 76 4.43 -16.14 9.48
N LYS A 77 3.63 -15.47 8.65
CA LYS A 77 3.91 -15.34 7.22
C LYS A 77 5.10 -14.39 7.05
N LEU A 78 6.06 -14.83 6.24
CA LEU A 78 7.24 -14.09 5.81
C LEU A 78 7.33 -14.21 4.29
N LEU A 79 8.27 -13.49 3.67
CA LEU A 79 8.64 -13.73 2.28
C LEU A 79 9.27 -15.13 2.14
N THR A 80 8.97 -15.80 1.03
CA THR A 80 9.83 -16.91 0.57
C THR A 80 11.15 -16.36 0.05
N SER A 81 12.20 -17.20 -0.05
CA SER A 81 13.48 -16.77 -0.63
C SER A 81 13.33 -16.23 -2.06
N ALA A 82 12.47 -16.85 -2.89
CA ALA A 82 12.22 -16.36 -4.25
C ALA A 82 11.55 -14.97 -4.27
N GLN A 83 10.58 -14.73 -3.38
CA GLN A 83 9.92 -13.42 -3.25
C GLN A 83 10.87 -12.35 -2.71
N HIS A 84 11.72 -12.70 -1.75
CA HIS A 84 12.77 -11.82 -1.25
C HIS A 84 13.73 -11.41 -2.39
N ASP A 85 14.25 -12.39 -3.12
CA ASP A 85 15.21 -12.13 -4.20
C ASP A 85 14.57 -11.39 -5.39
N TYR A 86 13.28 -11.63 -5.64
CA TYR A 86 12.47 -10.82 -6.55
C TYR A 86 12.43 -9.35 -6.13
N ILE A 87 12.07 -9.06 -4.87
CA ILE A 87 12.02 -7.67 -4.39
C ILE A 87 13.40 -7.02 -4.51
N VAL A 88 14.46 -7.73 -4.11
CA VAL A 88 15.84 -7.23 -4.22
C VAL A 88 16.20 -6.88 -5.65
N SER A 89 16.02 -7.81 -6.60
CA SER A 89 16.36 -7.58 -8.01
C SER A 89 15.57 -6.43 -8.62
N MET A 90 14.28 -6.32 -8.31
CA MET A 90 13.44 -5.23 -8.81
C MET A 90 13.78 -3.86 -8.20
N LEU A 91 14.14 -3.79 -6.91
CA LEU A 91 14.62 -2.56 -6.27
C LEU A 91 15.96 -2.10 -6.83
N ASP A 92 16.86 -3.04 -7.14
CA ASP A 92 18.14 -2.75 -7.79
C ASP A 92 17.92 -2.31 -9.26
N TYR A 93 16.87 -2.82 -9.91
CA TYR A 93 16.50 -2.38 -11.26
C TYR A 93 15.93 -0.95 -11.28
N ILE A 94 15.21 -0.51 -10.23
CA ILE A 94 14.80 0.90 -10.10
C ILE A 94 16.03 1.82 -10.11
N ASP A 95 17.13 1.47 -9.44
CA ASP A 95 18.35 2.29 -9.41
C ASP A 95 18.98 2.51 -10.80
N ILE A 96 18.73 1.58 -11.73
CA ILE A 96 19.16 1.72 -13.13
C ILE A 96 18.23 2.67 -13.90
N LEU A 97 16.92 2.62 -13.62
CA LEU A 97 15.90 3.33 -14.38
C LEU A 97 15.66 4.77 -13.90
N ASP A 98 15.61 5.00 -12.59
CA ASP A 98 15.31 6.30 -11.99
C ASP A 98 15.92 6.45 -10.59
N THR A 99 16.95 7.29 -10.48
CA THR A 99 17.61 7.64 -9.21
C THR A 99 17.05 8.90 -8.56
N THR A 100 15.99 9.49 -9.12
CA THR A 100 15.44 10.78 -8.67
C THR A 100 14.22 10.65 -7.77
N ARG A 101 13.70 9.43 -7.58
CA ARG A 101 12.48 9.11 -6.83
C ARG A 101 12.71 8.01 -5.80
N LEU A 102 11.82 7.93 -4.83
CA LEU A 102 11.87 6.91 -3.78
C LEU A 102 11.58 5.52 -4.38
N LYS A 103 12.22 4.48 -3.84
CA LYS A 103 11.88 3.09 -4.14
C LYS A 103 11.35 2.35 -2.92
N THR A 104 10.36 1.49 -3.14
CA THR A 104 9.69 0.73 -2.09
C THR A 104 9.04 -0.55 -2.62
N TYR A 105 8.43 -1.30 -1.71
CA TYR A 105 7.40 -2.29 -1.94
C TYR A 105 6.44 -2.24 -0.74
N VAL A 106 5.22 -2.72 -0.91
CA VAL A 106 4.23 -2.70 0.17
C VAL A 106 4.28 -4.01 0.96
N SER A 107 4.62 -3.95 2.24
CA SER A 107 4.70 -5.12 3.11
C SER A 107 3.42 -5.34 3.93
N LEU A 108 3.14 -6.61 4.19
CA LEU A 108 2.16 -7.10 5.18
C LEU A 108 2.82 -7.95 6.27
N THR A 109 4.15 -8.06 6.24
CA THR A 109 4.95 -9.02 7.01
C THR A 109 6.00 -8.34 7.90
N CYS A 110 6.23 -7.03 7.77
CA CYS A 110 7.20 -6.31 8.60
C CYS A 110 6.89 -6.35 10.11
N TYR A 111 5.66 -6.69 10.49
CA TYR A 111 5.23 -6.88 11.88
C TYR A 111 4.95 -8.36 12.23
N SER A 112 5.33 -9.31 11.37
CA SER A 112 5.21 -10.75 11.63
C SER A 112 6.25 -11.23 12.65
N GLU A 113 5.92 -12.34 13.33
CA GLU A 113 6.86 -13.05 14.18
C GLU A 113 8.05 -13.59 13.36
N GLY A 114 9.29 -13.32 13.80
CA GLY A 114 10.50 -13.82 13.16
C GLY A 114 11.02 -12.99 11.97
N VAL A 115 10.34 -11.91 11.60
CA VAL A 115 10.80 -10.99 10.56
C VAL A 115 12.09 -10.28 11.00
N ASN A 116 13.03 -10.11 10.08
CA ASN A 116 14.29 -9.40 10.30
C ASN A 116 14.95 -9.05 8.95
N TYR A 117 16.08 -8.34 8.98
CA TYR A 117 16.79 -7.88 7.78
C TYR A 117 17.24 -9.00 6.81
N SER A 118 17.28 -10.27 7.23
CA SER A 118 17.65 -11.38 6.34
C SER A 118 16.48 -11.94 5.53
N ASN A 119 15.23 -11.61 5.89
CA ASN A 119 14.03 -12.17 5.25
C ASN A 119 13.02 -11.09 4.82
N GLU A 120 13.36 -9.83 5.03
CA GLU A 120 12.58 -8.66 4.63
C GLU A 120 13.58 -7.57 4.20
N PRO A 121 13.67 -7.23 2.90
CA PRO A 121 14.73 -6.39 2.34
C PRO A 121 14.52 -4.89 2.63
N ILE A 122 14.24 -4.56 3.90
CA ILE A 122 13.94 -3.20 4.34
C ILE A 122 15.14 -2.28 4.19
N ASP A 123 16.37 -2.78 4.29
CA ASP A 123 17.58 -2.01 4.08
C ASP A 123 17.66 -1.39 2.67
N LYS A 124 17.02 -2.01 1.66
CA LYS A 124 16.99 -1.54 0.27
C LYS A 124 15.90 -0.54 -0.10
N VAL A 125 14.94 -0.23 0.77
CA VAL A 125 13.88 0.76 0.48
C VAL A 125 14.18 2.14 1.08
N ASP A 126 13.71 3.21 0.44
CA ASP A 126 13.80 4.56 1.03
C ASP A 126 12.70 4.82 2.07
N LEU A 127 11.56 4.14 1.90
CA LEU A 127 10.35 4.27 2.70
C LEU A 127 9.72 2.89 2.89
N ILE A 128 9.34 2.55 4.12
CA ILE A 128 8.56 1.33 4.37
C ILE A 128 7.09 1.64 4.07
N CYS A 129 6.53 1.04 3.02
CA CYS A 129 5.09 1.03 2.81
C CYS A 129 4.48 -0.19 3.51
N LEU A 130 3.51 0.05 4.37
CA LEU A 130 2.89 -0.98 5.20
C LEU A 130 1.38 -1.02 5.03
N ASN A 131 0.82 -2.22 4.92
CA ASN A 131 -0.62 -2.43 5.01
C ASN A 131 -1.00 -2.99 6.38
N SER A 132 -2.16 -2.59 6.90
CA SER A 132 -2.74 -3.24 8.08
C SER A 132 -4.27 -3.14 8.09
N TYR A 133 -4.90 -4.32 8.18
CA TYR A 133 -6.35 -4.50 8.26
C TYR A 133 -6.86 -4.87 9.67
N GLY A 134 -6.00 -4.74 10.68
CA GLY A 134 -6.28 -5.11 12.07
C GLY A 134 -5.87 -4.02 13.05
N ASN A 135 -5.00 -4.37 13.99
CA ASN A 135 -4.45 -3.42 14.96
C ASN A 135 -3.30 -2.62 14.32
N SER A 136 -3.64 -1.61 13.49
CA SER A 136 -2.63 -0.79 12.79
C SER A 136 -1.65 -0.06 13.72
N PRO A 137 -2.05 0.47 14.89
CA PRO A 137 -1.10 1.03 15.83
C PRO A 137 -0.04 0.03 16.28
N GLN A 138 -0.44 -1.22 16.56
CA GLN A 138 0.50 -2.27 16.91
C GLN A 138 1.38 -2.66 15.72
N ALA A 139 0.81 -2.82 14.53
CA ALA A 139 1.56 -3.14 13.31
C ALA A 139 2.66 -2.11 13.04
N VAL A 140 2.34 -0.81 13.15
CA VAL A 140 3.27 0.29 12.94
C VAL A 140 4.35 0.33 14.03
N ARG A 141 4.00 0.16 15.32
CA ARG A 141 4.99 0.08 16.42
C ARG A 141 5.95 -1.09 16.24
N THR A 142 5.43 -2.29 16.01
CA THR A 142 6.26 -3.50 15.83
C THR A 142 7.13 -3.41 14.59
N THR A 143 6.64 -2.82 13.49
CA THR A 143 7.47 -2.55 12.31
C THR A 143 8.64 -1.63 12.66
N HIS A 144 8.41 -0.56 13.41
CA HIS A 144 9.48 0.34 13.87
C HIS A 144 10.48 -0.34 14.82
N GLU A 145 10.00 -1.19 15.74
CA GLU A 145 10.84 -1.97 16.66
C GLU A 145 11.73 -2.96 15.90
N ASN A 146 11.19 -3.64 14.88
CA ASN A 146 11.93 -4.57 14.03
C ASN A 146 12.93 -3.87 13.11
N PHE A 147 12.56 -2.69 12.59
CA PHE A 147 13.33 -1.93 11.59
C PHE A 147 13.46 -0.45 11.98
N PRO A 148 14.23 -0.11 13.03
CA PRO A 148 14.34 1.25 13.52
C PRO A 148 15.04 2.18 12.51
N GLY A 149 14.66 3.46 12.53
CA GLY A 149 15.32 4.52 11.75
C GLY A 149 14.82 4.72 10.32
N LYS A 150 13.99 3.82 9.78
CA LYS A 150 13.32 4.03 8.49
C LYS A 150 11.96 4.70 8.66
N PRO A 151 11.58 5.67 7.80
CA PRO A 151 10.23 6.21 7.80
C PRO A 151 9.23 5.14 7.35
N ILE A 152 8.03 5.19 7.93
CA ILE A 152 6.92 4.28 7.62
C ILE A 152 5.79 5.10 7.01
N PHE A 153 5.22 4.63 5.90
CA PHE A 153 3.95 5.09 5.35
C PHE A 153 2.96 3.94 5.42
N LEU A 154 1.85 4.13 6.14
CA LEU A 154 0.80 3.11 6.21
C LEU A 154 -0.07 3.23 4.95
N SER A 155 0.33 2.56 3.88
CA SER A 155 -0.25 2.63 2.54
C SER A 155 -1.69 2.14 2.47
N GLU A 156 -2.06 1.19 3.32
CA GLU A 156 -3.44 0.76 3.50
C GLU A 156 -3.77 0.59 4.97
N VAL A 157 -4.82 1.28 5.41
CA VAL A 157 -5.43 1.08 6.73
C VAL A 157 -6.92 0.84 6.59
N GLY A 158 -7.40 -0.18 7.29
CA GLY A 158 -8.83 -0.51 7.36
C GLY A 158 -9.12 -1.59 8.40
N LEU A 159 -10.39 -2.01 8.50
CA LEU A 159 -10.80 -3.13 9.37
C LEU A 159 -11.66 -4.14 8.61
N ASN A 160 -12.63 -3.67 7.84
CA ASN A 160 -13.58 -4.47 7.08
C ASN A 160 -14.33 -3.59 6.07
N GLN A 161 -15.16 -4.24 5.23
CA GLN A 161 -16.17 -3.56 4.43
C GLN A 161 -17.12 -2.77 5.32
N ILE A 162 -17.41 -1.52 4.94
CA ILE A 162 -18.34 -0.62 5.64
C ILE A 162 -19.77 -0.73 5.10
N GLY A 163 -19.94 -1.39 3.95
CA GLY A 163 -21.23 -1.62 3.30
C GLY A 163 -21.54 -0.57 2.23
N PRO A 164 -22.59 -0.80 1.41
CA PRO A 164 -22.88 0.01 0.23
C PRO A 164 -23.80 1.20 0.55
N ALA A 165 -24.40 1.21 1.73
CA ALA A 165 -25.43 2.18 2.08
C ALA A 165 -24.86 3.60 2.19
N PRO A 166 -25.63 4.65 1.82
CA PRO A 166 -25.18 6.04 1.94
C PRO A 166 -24.83 6.45 3.38
N ASP A 167 -25.45 5.81 4.39
CA ASP A 167 -25.19 6.07 5.80
C ASP A 167 -24.03 5.25 6.38
N ALA A 168 -23.37 4.40 5.59
CA ALA A 168 -22.23 3.59 6.03
C ALA A 168 -21.09 4.45 6.61
N MET A 169 -20.51 3.97 7.70
CA MET A 169 -19.54 4.67 8.52
C MET A 169 -18.26 3.86 8.72
N LEU A 170 -17.15 4.57 8.92
CA LEU A 170 -15.95 4.01 9.51
C LEU A 170 -16.23 3.62 10.97
N GLN A 171 -15.72 2.47 11.40
CA GLN A 171 -15.85 2.07 12.81
C GLN A 171 -15.07 3.02 13.72
N ASP A 172 -15.62 3.35 14.90
CA ASP A 172 -14.96 4.21 15.90
C ASP A 172 -13.57 3.73 16.29
N ARG A 173 -13.34 2.42 16.30
CA ARG A 173 -12.01 1.84 16.55
C ARG A 173 -11.00 2.25 15.49
N LEU A 174 -11.36 2.22 14.21
CA LEU A 174 -10.49 2.64 13.11
C LEU A 174 -10.20 4.15 13.20
N ILE A 175 -11.23 4.95 13.48
CA ILE A 175 -11.08 6.40 13.65
C ILE A 175 -10.11 6.71 14.79
N ARG A 176 -10.21 6.02 15.93
CA ARG A 176 -9.26 6.15 17.04
C ARG A 176 -7.84 5.78 16.62
N TYR A 177 -7.66 4.64 15.95
CA TYR A 177 -6.35 4.20 15.45
C TYR A 177 -5.71 5.22 14.51
N MET A 178 -6.47 5.72 13.53
CA MET A 178 -5.96 6.71 12.58
C MET A 178 -5.60 8.03 13.26
N ASN A 179 -6.30 8.44 14.31
CA ASN A 179 -5.99 9.68 15.03
C ASN A 179 -4.81 9.54 16.01
N GLU A 180 -4.68 8.41 16.72
CA GLU A 180 -3.58 8.24 17.67
C GLU A 180 -2.23 8.10 16.97
N MET A 181 -2.19 7.42 15.81
CA MET A 181 -0.97 7.16 15.07
C MET A 181 -0.30 8.43 14.52
N LYS A 182 -1.03 9.56 14.43
CA LYS A 182 -0.46 10.88 14.09
C LYS A 182 0.69 11.28 15.03
N THR A 183 0.67 10.77 16.27
CA THR A 183 1.71 11.06 17.27
C THR A 183 3.00 10.26 17.09
N TYR A 184 3.05 9.33 16.13
CA TYR A 184 4.20 8.45 15.96
C TYR A 184 5.26 9.13 15.07
N PRO A 185 6.45 9.46 15.59
CA PRO A 185 7.42 10.28 14.88
C PRO A 185 8.04 9.60 13.65
N TYR A 186 7.91 8.27 13.55
CA TYR A 186 8.40 7.45 12.44
C TYR A 186 7.32 7.14 11.40
N LEU A 187 6.05 7.55 11.62
CA LEU A 187 4.96 7.38 10.67
C LEU A 187 4.73 8.69 9.90
N VAL A 188 5.10 8.71 8.62
CA VAL A 188 5.05 9.93 7.80
C VAL A 188 3.69 10.18 7.16
N GLY A 189 2.79 9.19 7.17
CA GLY A 189 1.44 9.33 6.64
C GLY A 189 0.65 8.02 6.65
N ILE A 190 -0.63 8.15 6.33
CA ILE A 190 -1.58 7.04 6.26
C ILE A 190 -2.48 7.19 5.02
N SER A 191 -2.91 6.06 4.47
CA SER A 191 -3.87 6.00 3.38
C SER A 191 -4.99 5.01 3.71
N TYR A 192 -6.22 5.51 3.83
CA TYR A 192 -7.40 4.68 4.03
C TYR A 192 -7.68 3.81 2.80
N TRP A 193 -7.86 2.51 3.03
CA TRP A 193 -8.38 1.61 2.01
C TRP A 193 -9.92 1.55 2.13
N CYS A 194 -10.69 2.18 1.24
CA CYS A 194 -10.28 2.87 0.00
C CYS A 194 -11.19 4.06 -0.37
N TYR A 195 -10.86 4.77 -1.46
CA TYR A 195 -11.67 5.91 -1.92
C TYR A 195 -13.08 5.49 -2.35
N ASN A 196 -13.20 4.62 -3.36
CA ASN A 196 -14.49 4.18 -3.91
C ASN A 196 -14.68 2.67 -3.77
N ASP A 197 -15.93 2.23 -3.70
CA ASP A 197 -16.28 0.82 -3.88
C ASP A 197 -15.83 0.35 -5.26
N TYR A 198 -15.28 -0.85 -5.34
CA TYR A 198 -14.63 -1.35 -6.56
C TYR A 198 -15.02 -2.78 -6.87
N ARG A 199 -15.10 -3.10 -8.16
CA ARG A 199 -15.39 -4.46 -8.61
C ARG A 199 -14.24 -5.39 -8.26
N SER A 200 -14.56 -6.57 -7.77
CA SER A 200 -13.56 -7.60 -7.47
C SER A 200 -14.20 -8.98 -7.54
N ASN A 201 -13.39 -10.00 -7.81
CA ASN A 201 -13.72 -11.41 -7.59
C ASN A 201 -12.98 -11.98 -6.37
N TYR A 202 -12.34 -11.12 -5.56
CA TYR A 202 -11.58 -11.55 -4.39
C TYR A 202 -12.49 -12.14 -3.30
N LYS A 203 -11.93 -13.02 -2.46
CA LYS A 203 -12.67 -13.69 -1.38
C LYS A 203 -13.39 -12.67 -0.48
N GLY A 204 -14.66 -12.95 -0.19
CA GLY A 204 -15.51 -12.11 0.64
C GLY A 204 -16.11 -10.90 -0.08
N THR A 205 -16.02 -10.84 -1.41
CA THR A 205 -16.80 -9.88 -2.20
C THR A 205 -18.29 -10.27 -2.12
N PRO A 206 -19.19 -9.34 -1.74
CA PRO A 206 -20.64 -9.53 -1.76
C PRO A 206 -21.21 -9.93 -3.12
N GLU A 207 -22.46 -10.41 -3.14
CA GLU A 207 -23.19 -10.74 -4.38
C GLU A 207 -23.34 -9.56 -5.34
N SER A 208 -23.24 -8.32 -4.84
CA SER A 208 -23.19 -7.10 -5.65
C SER A 208 -22.01 -7.09 -6.63
N GLY A 209 -20.95 -7.87 -6.36
CA GLY A 209 -19.70 -7.89 -7.12
C GLY A 209 -18.77 -6.72 -6.80
N PHE A 210 -19.14 -5.87 -5.83
CA PHE A 210 -18.34 -4.74 -5.37
C PHE A 210 -17.80 -5.01 -3.98
N ARG A 211 -16.51 -4.71 -3.77
CA ARG A 211 -15.94 -4.61 -2.44
C ARG A 211 -16.30 -3.27 -1.84
N GLU A 212 -17.11 -3.32 -0.80
CA GLU A 212 -17.80 -2.17 -0.20
C GLU A 212 -16.96 -1.52 0.91
N TRP A 213 -15.70 -1.20 0.58
CA TRP A 213 -14.72 -0.53 1.47
C TRP A 213 -14.67 0.98 1.24
N GLY A 214 -15.25 1.49 0.16
CA GLY A 214 -15.10 2.87 -0.27
C GLY A 214 -15.84 3.85 0.62
N VAL A 215 -15.23 5.02 0.87
CA VAL A 215 -15.95 6.18 1.43
C VAL A 215 -16.94 6.81 0.45
N VAL A 216 -16.83 6.48 -0.85
CA VAL A 216 -17.86 6.73 -1.86
C VAL A 216 -18.31 5.41 -2.49
N ASP A 217 -19.54 5.36 -2.98
CA ASP A 217 -20.07 4.20 -3.71
C ASP A 217 -19.43 4.06 -5.12
N GLU A 218 -19.86 3.05 -5.87
CA GLU A 218 -19.37 2.79 -7.22
C GLU A 218 -19.77 3.88 -8.24
N GLN A 219 -20.77 4.71 -7.95
CA GLN A 219 -21.12 5.92 -8.73
C GLN A 219 -20.50 7.19 -8.16
N ARG A 220 -19.57 7.09 -7.21
CA ARG A 220 -18.86 8.19 -6.57
C ARG A 220 -19.78 9.09 -5.73
N LYS A 221 -20.93 8.59 -5.28
CA LYS A 221 -21.75 9.30 -4.28
C LYS A 221 -21.14 9.12 -2.90
N PRO A 222 -20.96 10.21 -2.13
CA PRO A 222 -20.40 10.12 -0.79
C PRO A 222 -21.27 9.32 0.17
N LYS A 223 -20.62 8.48 0.98
CA LYS A 223 -21.21 7.86 2.18
C LYS A 223 -20.89 8.71 3.42
N THR A 224 -21.49 8.44 4.57
CA THR A 224 -21.13 9.14 5.83
C THR A 224 -19.65 9.04 6.15
N ALA A 225 -19.03 7.89 5.84
CA ALA A 225 -17.59 7.65 5.96
C ALA A 225 -16.71 8.70 5.24
N TYR A 226 -17.19 9.34 4.17
CA TYR A 226 -16.47 10.41 3.47
C TYR A 226 -16.19 11.59 4.40
N GLN A 227 -17.20 12.03 5.16
CA GLN A 227 -17.03 13.15 6.09
C GLN A 227 -16.14 12.75 7.27
N GLN A 228 -16.26 11.51 7.76
CA GLN A 228 -15.37 10.99 8.80
C GLN A 228 -13.91 11.02 8.34
N LEU A 229 -13.61 10.55 7.13
CA LEU A 229 -12.26 10.57 6.58
C LEU A 229 -11.73 11.98 6.38
N LYS A 230 -12.59 12.91 5.94
CA LYS A 230 -12.23 14.33 5.79
C LYS A 230 -11.83 14.95 7.13
N GLU A 231 -12.56 14.69 8.21
CA GLU A 231 -12.21 15.19 9.54
C GLU A 231 -10.92 14.55 10.09
N ILE A 232 -10.70 13.25 9.81
CA ILE A 232 -9.42 12.60 10.15
C ILE A 232 -8.26 13.31 9.45
N TYR A 233 -8.31 13.50 8.13
CA TYR A 233 -7.21 14.16 7.40
C TYR A 233 -7.04 15.64 7.76
N LYS A 234 -8.12 16.33 8.12
CA LYS A 234 -8.03 17.68 8.68
C LYS A 234 -7.29 17.69 10.02
N ASN A 235 -7.50 16.70 10.87
CA ASN A 235 -6.72 16.53 12.10
C ASN A 235 -5.24 16.25 11.79
N TRP A 236 -4.91 15.46 10.77
CA TRP A 236 -3.53 15.19 10.36
C TRP A 236 -2.76 16.42 9.86
N ASN A 237 -3.46 17.41 9.28
CA ASN A 237 -2.86 18.63 8.74
C ASN A 237 -2.66 19.77 9.77
N GLN A 238 -3.12 19.60 11.02
CA GLN A 238 -2.97 20.57 12.12
C GLN A 238 -1.71 20.32 12.93
#